data_AF-A0A1Y1RK67-F1
#
_entry.id   AF-A0A1Y1RK67-F1
#
_cell.length_a   1.000
_cell.length_b   1.000
_cell.length_c   1.000
_cell.angle_alpha   90.00
_cell.angle_beta   90.00
_cell.angle_gamma   90.00
#
_symmetry.space_group_name_H-M   'P 1'
#
loop_
_entity.id
_entity.type
_entity.pdbx_description
1 polymer ?
#
loop_
_entity_poly.entity_id
_entity_poly.type
_entity_poly.pdbx_seq_one_letter_code
_entity_poly.pdbx_strand_id
1 'polypeptide(L)'
;MVDENNEVVYRNIFRREDMKNFQKLYTIVNNWKSCQIYVNGYKINFDVDDGLGFNCYMGFLNHGGPSSNYCQHMGQWARSIGPLPNYFGCFRSHISFIQWKRKPWFHFISENKNNRIKINLDDMLEVARNNLEKCRLCPLIDLKKVESMIRAMPPYVDLKRSSYWAQWYQNSLYPGDQRRYQKDMLSRISKFL
;
A
#
# COMPACT_ATOMS: atom_id res chain seq x y z
N MET A 1 -30.28 -7.11 1.05
CA MET A 1 -31.57 -6.68 1.64
C MET A 1 -31.81 -7.58 2.83
N VAL A 2 -32.15 -6.97 3.96
CA VAL A 2 -32.58 -7.69 5.17
C VAL A 2 -34.04 -7.35 5.45
N ASP A 3 -34.80 -8.27 6.03
CA ASP A 3 -36.17 -8.02 6.47
C ASP A 3 -36.20 -7.35 7.86
N GLU A 4 -37.41 -7.17 8.36
CA GLU A 4 -37.72 -6.66 9.70
C GLU A 4 -37.15 -7.49 10.87
N ASN A 5 -36.74 -8.74 10.61
CA ASN A 5 -36.12 -9.63 11.59
C ASN A 5 -34.58 -9.64 11.48
N ASN A 6 -33.99 -8.75 10.67
CA ASN A 6 -32.57 -8.75 10.28
C ASN A 6 -32.11 -9.99 9.50
N GLU A 7 -33.03 -10.77 8.91
CA GLU A 7 -32.65 -11.92 8.09
C GLU A 7 -32.31 -11.49 6.67
N VAL A 8 -31.27 -12.09 6.07
CA VAL A 8 -30.83 -11.73 4.71
C VAL A 8 -31.80 -12.28 3.68
N VAL A 9 -32.73 -11.43 3.22
CA VAL A 9 -33.71 -11.77 2.17
C VAL A 9 -33.07 -11.83 0.79
N TYR A 10 -32.03 -11.02 0.54
CA TYR A 10 -31.43 -10.93 -0.79
C TYR A 10 -29.97 -10.49 -0.75
N ARG A 11 -29.10 -11.23 -1.45
CA ARG A 11 -27.67 -10.95 -1.60
C ARG A 11 -27.28 -10.97 -3.07
N ASN A 12 -26.74 -9.86 -3.55
CA ASN A 12 -26.06 -9.81 -4.85
C ASN A 12 -24.55 -9.90 -4.66
N ILE A 13 -23.91 -10.72 -5.50
CA ILE A 13 -22.46 -10.83 -5.57
C ILE A 13 -22.03 -10.23 -6.89
N PHE A 14 -21.35 -9.09 -6.82
CA PHE A 14 -20.81 -8.40 -7.99
C PHE A 14 -19.42 -8.94 -8.29
N ARG A 15 -19.19 -9.33 -9.55
CA ARG A 15 -17.86 -9.67 -10.03
C ARG A 15 -17.11 -8.40 -10.45
N ARG A 16 -15.84 -8.56 -10.81
CA ARG A 16 -14.97 -7.43 -11.22
C ARG A 16 -15.60 -6.64 -12.37
N GLU A 17 -16.14 -7.35 -13.34
CA GLU A 17 -16.83 -6.82 -14.52
C GLU A 17 -18.07 -5.99 -14.17
N ASP A 18 -18.75 -6.32 -13.06
CA ASP A 18 -19.97 -5.65 -12.62
C ASP A 18 -19.70 -4.39 -11.79
N MET A 19 -18.45 -4.15 -11.39
CA MET A 19 -18.10 -3.08 -10.45
C MET A 19 -18.51 -1.69 -10.94
N LYS A 20 -18.48 -1.45 -12.26
CA LYS A 20 -18.99 -0.20 -12.85
C LYS A 20 -20.50 -0.06 -12.67
N ASN A 21 -21.25 -1.14 -12.84
CA ASN A 21 -22.70 -1.15 -12.65
C ASN A 21 -23.04 -1.02 -11.16
N PHE A 22 -22.27 -1.68 -10.29
CA PHE A 22 -22.38 -1.49 -8.85
C PHE A 22 -22.15 -0.04 -8.45
N GLN A 23 -21.12 0.63 -8.98
CA GLN A 23 -20.87 2.04 -8.67
C GLN A 23 -22.04 2.94 -9.09
N LYS A 24 -22.63 2.71 -10.28
CA LYS A 24 -23.83 3.43 -10.71
C LYS A 24 -25.03 3.19 -9.79
N LEU A 25 -25.28 1.92 -9.45
CA LEU A 25 -26.33 1.54 -8.52
C LEU A 25 -26.12 2.23 -7.16
N TYR A 26 -24.90 2.20 -6.64
CA TYR A 26 -24.51 2.87 -5.39
C TYR A 26 -24.88 4.35 -5.42
N THR A 27 -24.47 5.08 -6.45
CA THR A 27 -24.76 6.53 -6.59
C THR A 27 -26.26 6.84 -6.57
N ILE A 28 -27.10 5.91 -7.00
CA ILE A 28 -28.56 6.08 -7.00
C ILE A 28 -29.13 5.81 -5.61
N VAL A 29 -28.68 4.74 -4.94
CA VAL A 29 -29.31 4.23 -3.72
C VAL A 29 -28.68 4.75 -2.43
N ASN A 30 -27.49 5.35 -2.47
CA ASN A 30 -26.78 5.81 -1.27
C ASN A 30 -27.55 6.87 -0.47
N ASN A 31 -28.38 7.66 -1.14
CA ASN A 31 -29.18 8.73 -0.53
C ASN A 31 -30.53 8.23 0.01
N TRP A 32 -30.84 6.94 -0.12
CA TRP A 32 -32.09 6.38 0.37
C TRP A 32 -32.00 6.14 1.88
N LYS A 33 -32.93 6.74 2.64
CA LYS A 33 -32.92 6.71 4.13
C LYS A 33 -32.86 5.31 4.74
N SER A 34 -33.34 4.28 4.03
CA SER A 34 -33.38 2.88 4.48
C SER A 34 -32.34 1.98 3.82
N CYS A 35 -31.44 2.51 2.98
CA CYS A 35 -30.42 1.69 2.33
C CYS A 35 -29.21 1.49 3.24
N GLN A 36 -28.82 0.24 3.44
CA GLN A 36 -27.57 -0.13 4.09
C GLN A 36 -26.76 -0.99 3.14
N ILE A 37 -25.50 -0.61 2.93
CA ILE A 37 -24.62 -1.28 1.98
C ILE A 37 -23.49 -1.89 2.76
N TYR A 38 -23.23 -3.16 2.44
CA TYR A 38 -22.19 -3.94 3.08
C TYR A 38 -21.22 -4.44 2.01
N VAL A 39 -19.93 -4.22 2.21
CA VAL A 39 -18.85 -4.78 1.38
C VAL A 39 -17.96 -5.62 2.28
N ASN A 40 -17.78 -6.90 1.90
CA ASN A 40 -17.06 -7.89 2.71
C ASN A 40 -17.55 -7.98 4.17
N GLY A 41 -18.85 -7.79 4.39
CA GLY A 41 -19.46 -7.84 5.73
C GLY A 41 -19.37 -6.53 6.53
N TYR A 42 -18.63 -5.52 6.04
CA TYR A 42 -18.56 -4.21 6.69
C TYR A 42 -19.62 -3.28 6.12
N LYS A 43 -20.38 -2.62 6.99
CA LYS A 43 -21.25 -1.52 6.58
C LYS A 43 -20.38 -0.37 6.08
N ILE A 44 -20.71 0.18 4.93
CA ILE A 44 -19.90 1.24 4.30
C ILE A 44 -20.71 2.52 4.13
N ASN A 45 -20.02 3.63 4.34
CA ASN A 45 -20.48 4.96 4.00
C ASN A 45 -19.42 5.61 3.10
N PHE A 46 -19.67 5.70 1.78
CA PHE A 46 -18.65 6.20 0.87
C PHE A 46 -18.38 7.70 0.97
N ASP A 47 -19.23 8.44 1.69
CA ASP A 47 -19.02 9.87 1.93
C ASP A 47 -17.94 10.12 3.00
N VAL A 48 -17.44 9.06 3.65
CA VAL A 48 -16.40 9.07 4.68
C VAL A 48 -15.15 8.30 4.19
N ASP A 49 -14.04 8.37 4.94
CA ASP A 49 -12.74 7.71 4.69
C ASP A 49 -12.83 6.25 4.16
N ASP A 50 -13.89 5.50 4.49
CA ASP A 50 -14.15 4.15 3.99
C ASP A 50 -14.18 4.07 2.45
N GLY A 51 -14.60 5.14 1.76
CA GLY A 51 -14.67 5.19 0.29
C GLY A 51 -13.30 5.18 -0.41
N LEU A 52 -12.21 5.50 0.29
CA LEU A 52 -10.88 5.67 -0.31
C LEU A 52 -10.36 4.39 -0.98
N GLY A 53 -10.45 3.25 -0.29
CA GLY A 53 -9.98 1.96 -0.80
C GLY A 53 -10.76 1.50 -2.02
N PHE A 54 -12.08 1.63 -1.96
CA PHE A 54 -12.96 1.26 -3.06
C PHE A 54 -12.76 2.16 -4.28
N ASN A 55 -12.74 3.48 -4.10
CA ASN A 55 -12.52 4.43 -5.19
C ASN A 55 -11.17 4.22 -5.85
N CYS A 56 -10.13 3.90 -5.07
CA CYS A 56 -8.82 3.54 -5.60
C CYS A 56 -8.89 2.26 -6.47
N TYR A 57 -9.66 1.26 -6.05
CA TYR A 57 -9.85 0.04 -6.84
C TYR A 57 -10.66 0.28 -8.12
N MET A 58 -11.69 1.12 -8.07
CA MET A 58 -12.42 1.55 -9.28
C MET A 58 -11.49 2.28 -10.25
N GLY A 59 -10.61 3.15 -9.74
CA GLY A 59 -9.54 3.77 -10.52
C GLY A 59 -8.65 2.73 -11.21
N PHE A 60 -8.18 1.73 -10.46
CA PHE A 60 -7.41 0.62 -11.01
C PHE A 60 -8.13 -0.10 -12.16
N LEU A 61 -9.41 -0.48 -11.97
CA LEU A 61 -10.21 -1.14 -13.00
C LEU A 61 -10.39 -0.28 -14.25
N ASN A 62 -10.61 1.02 -14.07
CA ASN A 62 -10.77 1.98 -15.18
C ASN A 62 -9.48 2.18 -16.00
N HIS A 63 -8.30 1.90 -15.42
CA HIS A 63 -7.01 2.04 -16.10
C HIS A 63 -6.50 0.74 -16.73
N GLY A 64 -7.35 -0.29 -16.83
CA GLY A 64 -6.98 -1.60 -17.40
C GLY A 64 -6.81 -2.70 -16.35
N GLY A 65 -7.01 -2.41 -15.07
CA GLY A 65 -6.98 -3.41 -14.02
C GLY A 65 -5.63 -4.15 -13.98
N PRO A 66 -5.60 -5.49 -13.98
CA PRO A 66 -4.35 -6.26 -13.86
C PRO A 66 -3.32 -6.00 -14.97
N SER A 67 -3.75 -5.62 -16.18
CA SER A 67 -2.83 -5.23 -17.25
C SER A 67 -2.31 -3.81 -17.11
N SER A 68 -2.90 -3.03 -16.19
CA SER A 68 -2.46 -1.70 -15.84
C SER A 68 -1.32 -1.76 -14.84
N ASN A 69 -0.46 -0.77 -14.96
CA ASN A 69 0.61 -0.53 -14.02
C ASN A 69 0.15 0.44 -12.90
N TYR A 70 -1.16 0.65 -12.71
CA TYR A 70 -1.77 1.69 -11.87
C TYR A 70 -1.31 1.63 -10.40
N CYS A 71 -1.38 0.44 -9.79
CA CYS A 71 -0.92 0.23 -8.41
C CYS A 71 0.59 0.44 -8.27
N GLN A 72 1.35 0.25 -9.35
CA GLN A 72 2.81 0.43 -9.38
C GLN A 72 3.20 1.90 -9.68
N HIS A 73 2.43 2.64 -10.48
CA HIS A 73 2.82 3.95 -11.06
C HIS A 73 2.19 5.17 -10.39
N MET A 74 1.30 5.00 -9.40
CA MET A 74 0.87 6.09 -8.51
C MET A 74 2.05 6.69 -7.69
N GLY A 75 3.26 6.18 -7.84
CA GLY A 75 4.49 6.96 -7.74
C GLY A 75 5.12 7.13 -9.12
N GLN A 76 4.92 8.28 -9.78
CA GLN A 76 5.18 8.62 -11.19
C GLN A 76 6.51 8.22 -11.90
N TRP A 77 7.44 7.43 -11.34
CA TRP A 77 8.81 7.30 -11.88
C TRP A 77 9.42 5.88 -11.81
N ALA A 78 8.61 4.84 -11.67
CA ALA A 78 9.11 3.49 -11.37
C ALA A 78 9.31 2.56 -12.57
N ARG A 79 9.30 3.06 -13.81
CA ARG A 79 9.72 2.25 -14.96
C ARG A 79 11.24 1.98 -14.98
N SER A 80 12.00 2.59 -14.07
CA SER A 80 13.46 2.71 -14.17
C SER A 80 14.24 1.87 -13.14
N ILE A 81 13.60 1.21 -12.17
CA ILE A 81 14.28 0.51 -11.05
C ILE A 81 13.81 -0.95 -10.91
N GLY A 82 13.81 -1.72 -12.00
CA GLY A 82 13.66 -3.19 -11.96
C GLY A 82 12.33 -3.72 -11.37
N PRO A 83 12.26 -4.99 -10.94
CA PRO A 83 11.03 -5.66 -10.50
C PRO A 83 10.58 -5.32 -9.07
N LEU A 84 11.22 -4.37 -8.40
CA LEU A 84 10.93 -4.09 -6.99
C LEU A 84 9.65 -3.25 -6.83
N PRO A 85 8.76 -3.61 -5.89
CA PRO A 85 7.63 -2.76 -5.57
C PRO A 85 8.14 -1.45 -4.96
N ASN A 86 7.54 -0.32 -5.36
CA ASN A 86 7.95 1.00 -4.85
C ASN A 86 7.58 1.21 -3.37
N TYR A 87 6.61 0.45 -2.88
CA TYR A 87 6.02 0.57 -1.55
C TYR A 87 5.78 -0.80 -0.94
N PHE A 88 5.69 -0.84 0.39
CA PHE A 88 5.30 -2.04 1.12
C PHE A 88 3.81 -2.35 0.86
N GLY A 89 3.55 -3.31 -0.02
CA GLY A 89 2.23 -3.74 -0.49
C GLY A 89 1.49 -2.73 -1.38
N CYS A 90 1.21 -1.54 -0.87
CA CYS A 90 0.43 -0.50 -1.56
C CYS A 90 1.02 0.89 -1.35
N PHE A 91 0.92 1.78 -2.34
CA PHE A 91 1.38 3.17 -2.20
C PHE A 91 0.66 3.94 -1.10
N ARG A 92 -0.57 3.53 -0.77
CA ARG A 92 -1.35 4.08 0.34
C ARG A 92 -0.77 3.72 1.72
N SER A 93 0.11 2.73 1.84
CA SER A 93 0.86 2.48 3.10
C SER A 93 1.69 3.69 3.50
N HIS A 94 2.09 4.51 2.52
CA HIS A 94 3.06 5.59 2.66
C HIS A 94 4.41 5.09 3.19
N ILE A 95 4.78 3.83 2.95
CA ILE A 95 6.10 3.32 3.28
C ILE A 95 6.74 2.89 1.96
N SER A 96 7.70 3.69 1.48
CA SER A 96 8.39 3.41 0.23
C SER A 96 9.70 2.67 0.44
N PHE A 97 10.05 1.81 -0.51
CA PHE A 97 11.41 1.26 -0.66
C PHE A 97 12.38 2.31 -1.26
N ILE A 98 11.83 3.35 -1.90
CA ILE A 98 12.58 4.35 -2.65
C ILE A 98 12.62 5.68 -1.90
N GLN A 99 13.81 6.28 -1.79
CA GLN A 99 14.10 7.48 -1.01
C GLN A 99 13.35 8.75 -1.48
N TRP A 100 13.10 8.90 -2.78
CA TRP A 100 12.47 10.11 -3.35
C TRP A 100 10.94 10.12 -3.27
N LYS A 101 10.35 9.17 -2.54
CA LYS A 101 8.90 9.06 -2.33
C LYS A 101 8.55 9.43 -0.90
N ARG A 102 7.28 9.77 -0.66
CA ARG A 102 6.80 10.15 0.67
C ARG A 102 7.08 9.01 1.66
N LYS A 103 7.78 9.35 2.76
CA LYS A 103 8.06 8.48 3.92
C LYS A 103 8.74 7.14 3.55
N PRO A 104 9.99 7.18 3.10
CA PRO A 104 10.76 5.97 2.92
C PRO A 104 10.99 5.26 4.25
N TRP A 105 11.17 3.94 4.22
CA TRP A 105 11.28 3.09 5.41
C TRP A 105 12.39 3.49 6.41
N PHE A 106 13.39 4.28 6.00
CA PHE A 106 14.42 4.79 6.91
C PHE A 106 13.98 5.99 7.76
N HIS A 107 12.79 6.52 7.54
CA HIS A 107 12.16 7.45 8.51
C HIS A 107 11.90 6.78 9.86
N PHE A 108 12.00 5.45 9.91
CA PHE A 108 11.78 4.63 11.10
C PHE A 108 13.10 4.20 11.76
N ILE A 109 14.22 4.91 11.52
CA ILE A 109 15.47 4.65 12.22
C ILE A 109 15.34 5.11 13.68
N SER A 110 15.58 4.21 14.63
CA SER A 110 15.54 4.51 16.08
C SER A 110 16.91 4.72 16.70
N GLU A 111 17.96 4.11 16.14
CA GLU A 111 19.33 4.24 16.65
C GLU A 111 20.33 4.13 15.49
N ASN A 112 21.43 4.89 15.59
CA ASN A 112 22.61 4.68 14.78
C ASN A 112 23.87 4.71 15.67
N LYS A 113 24.51 3.54 15.81
CA LYS A 113 25.73 3.40 16.60
C LYS A 113 26.68 2.42 15.94
N ASN A 114 27.97 2.76 15.89
CA ASN A 114 29.02 1.86 15.40
C ASN A 114 28.78 1.31 13.98
N ASN A 115 28.23 2.11 13.06
CA ASN A 115 27.84 1.70 11.70
C ASN A 115 26.72 0.64 11.66
N ARG A 116 25.91 0.55 12.72
CA ARG A 116 24.70 -0.25 12.77
C ARG A 116 23.50 0.65 12.98
N ILE A 117 22.56 0.54 12.06
CA ILE A 117 21.27 1.24 12.11
C ILE A 117 20.24 0.29 12.69
N LYS A 118 19.50 0.72 13.71
CA LYS A 118 18.33 0.02 14.22
C LYS A 118 17.07 0.58 13.57
N ILE A 119 16.24 -0.28 13.03
CA ILE A 119 14.95 0.08 12.44
C ILE A 119 13.85 -0.20 13.48
N ASN A 120 12.98 0.78 13.71
CA ASN A 120 11.76 0.60 14.50
C ASN A 120 10.67 -0.03 13.63
N LEU A 121 10.65 -1.36 13.60
CA LEU A 121 9.66 -2.13 12.85
C LEU A 121 8.24 -1.99 13.41
N ASP A 122 8.10 -1.69 14.71
CA ASP A 122 6.79 -1.52 15.33
C ASP A 122 6.12 -0.23 14.86
N ASP A 123 6.86 0.89 14.81
CA ASP A 123 6.36 2.15 14.22
C ASP A 123 6.02 1.97 12.74
N MET A 124 6.83 1.21 11.98
CA MET A 124 6.53 0.88 10.59
C MET A 124 5.21 0.14 10.45
N LEU A 125 4.99 -0.87 11.28
CA LEU A 125 3.74 -1.64 11.31
C LEU A 125 2.55 -0.75 11.66
N GLU A 126 2.68 0.10 12.67
CA GLU A 126 1.61 1.03 13.07
C GLU A 126 1.24 1.99 11.94
N VAL A 127 2.23 2.61 11.29
CA VAL A 127 1.98 3.52 10.16
C VAL A 127 1.34 2.77 8.99
N ALA A 128 1.83 1.56 8.66
CA ALA A 128 1.25 0.75 7.61
C ALA A 128 -0.23 0.43 7.89
N ARG A 129 -0.54 -0.05 9.10
CA ARG A 129 -1.90 -0.39 9.53
C ARG A 129 -2.81 0.83 9.47
N ASN A 130 -2.42 1.93 10.10
CA ASN A 130 -3.24 3.14 10.18
C ASN A 130 -3.58 3.72 8.80
N ASN A 131 -2.65 3.64 7.84
CA ASN A 131 -2.91 4.13 6.49
C ASN A 131 -3.69 3.13 5.62
N LEU A 132 -3.41 1.83 5.75
CA LEU A 132 -4.07 0.80 4.94
C LEU A 132 -5.47 0.46 5.45
N GLU A 133 -5.77 0.65 6.73
CA GLU A 133 -7.12 0.49 7.28
C GLU A 133 -8.11 1.44 6.61
N LYS A 134 -7.69 2.68 6.31
CA LYS A 134 -8.48 3.63 5.50
C LYS A 134 -8.78 3.12 4.09
N CYS A 135 -8.03 2.11 3.64
CA CYS A 135 -8.21 1.50 2.34
C CYS A 135 -8.74 0.06 2.42
N ARG A 136 -9.28 -0.38 3.57
CA ARG A 136 -9.73 -1.77 3.83
C ARG A 136 -10.72 -2.34 2.81
N LEU A 137 -11.46 -1.49 2.11
CA LEU A 137 -12.39 -1.90 1.05
C LEU A 137 -11.70 -2.21 -0.30
N CYS A 138 -10.40 -1.93 -0.45
CA CYS A 138 -9.66 -2.29 -1.65
C CYS A 138 -9.35 -3.80 -1.64
N PRO A 139 -9.86 -4.59 -2.59
CA PRO A 139 -9.64 -6.04 -2.62
C PRO A 139 -8.21 -6.43 -3.00
N LEU A 140 -7.37 -5.48 -3.39
CA LEU A 140 -5.96 -5.72 -3.71
C LEU A 140 -5.03 -5.54 -2.49
N ILE A 141 -5.53 -5.00 -1.38
CA ILE A 141 -4.74 -4.79 -0.18
C ILE A 141 -4.78 -6.07 0.67
N ASP A 142 -3.60 -6.61 0.92
CA ASP A 142 -3.39 -7.71 1.86
C ASP A 142 -2.54 -7.20 3.02
N LEU A 143 -3.22 -6.79 4.09
CA LEU A 143 -2.54 -6.24 5.27
C LEU A 143 -1.65 -7.29 5.94
N LYS A 144 -2.06 -8.56 5.99
CA LYS A 144 -1.25 -9.64 6.60
C LYS A 144 0.05 -9.83 5.84
N LYS A 145 0.01 -9.78 4.51
CA LYS A 145 1.21 -9.82 3.67
C LYS A 145 2.12 -8.62 3.91
N VAL A 146 1.56 -7.41 4.02
CA VAL A 146 2.35 -6.20 4.34
C VAL A 146 3.03 -6.33 5.70
N GLU A 147 2.29 -6.78 6.72
CA GLU A 147 2.85 -7.00 8.05
C GLU A 147 3.96 -8.04 8.03
N SER A 148 3.77 -9.15 7.30
CA SER A 148 4.79 -10.18 7.12
C SER A 148 6.04 -9.63 6.45
N MET A 149 5.89 -8.77 5.42
CA MET A 149 7.02 -8.13 4.75
C MET A 149 7.81 -7.23 5.70
N ILE A 150 7.13 -6.43 6.53
CA ILE A 150 7.78 -5.55 7.50
C ILE A 150 8.48 -6.37 8.60
N ARG A 151 7.84 -7.41 9.12
CA ARG A 151 8.43 -8.30 10.14
C ARG A 151 9.63 -9.09 9.62
N ALA A 152 9.66 -9.40 8.33
CA ALA A 152 10.79 -10.07 7.69
C ALA A 152 12.00 -9.14 7.47
N MET A 153 11.85 -7.82 7.64
CA MET A 153 12.98 -6.91 7.55
C MET A 153 13.96 -7.15 8.70
N PRO A 154 15.27 -7.06 8.43
CA PRO A 154 16.26 -7.14 9.49
C PRO A 154 16.08 -5.93 10.43
N PRO A 155 15.96 -6.14 11.76
CA PRO A 155 15.83 -5.02 12.71
C PRO A 155 17.10 -4.17 12.82
N TYR A 156 18.22 -4.69 12.30
CA TYR A 156 19.49 -3.99 12.25
C TYR A 156 20.11 -4.07 10.85
N VAL A 157 20.65 -2.96 10.37
CA VAL A 157 21.42 -2.88 9.12
C VAL A 157 22.86 -2.51 9.46
N ASP A 158 23.79 -3.39 9.11
CA ASP A 158 25.22 -3.13 9.25
C ASP A 158 25.75 -2.45 7.98
N LEU A 159 26.11 -1.17 8.11
CA LEU A 159 26.60 -0.34 7.01
C LEU A 159 27.95 -0.83 6.48
N LYS A 160 28.78 -1.49 7.30
CA LYS A 160 30.08 -2.02 6.84
C LYS A 160 29.92 -3.25 5.95
N ARG A 161 28.89 -4.06 6.21
CA ARG A 161 28.64 -5.32 5.47
C ARG A 161 27.94 -5.10 4.14
N SER A 162 27.46 -3.88 3.88
CA SER A 162 26.76 -3.55 2.66
C SER A 162 27.18 -2.19 2.16
N SER A 163 28.07 -2.19 1.17
CA SER A 163 28.44 -0.99 0.41
C SER A 163 27.20 -0.28 -0.16
N TYR A 164 26.18 -1.05 -0.53
CA TYR A 164 24.87 -0.56 -0.92
C TYR A 164 24.22 0.27 0.19
N TRP A 165 24.11 -0.26 1.42
CA TRP A 165 23.49 0.46 2.53
C TRP A 165 24.33 1.64 3.02
N ALA A 166 25.67 1.53 3.02
CA ALA A 166 26.55 2.65 3.34
C ALA A 166 26.38 3.83 2.38
N GLN A 167 26.39 3.55 1.07
CA GLN A 167 26.19 4.56 0.04
C GLN A 167 24.77 5.14 0.08
N TRP A 168 23.77 4.31 0.35
CA TRP A 168 22.37 4.72 0.43
C TRP A 168 22.07 5.57 1.68
N TYR A 169 22.63 5.23 2.84
CA TYR A 169 22.52 6.00 4.07
C TYR A 169 23.17 7.39 3.94
N GLN A 170 24.36 7.45 3.34
CA GLN A 170 25.05 8.73 3.08
C GLN A 170 24.25 9.65 2.14
N ASN A 171 23.58 9.09 1.14
CA ASN A 171 22.74 9.86 0.20
C ASN A 171 21.35 10.24 0.78
N SER A 172 20.88 9.54 1.82
CA SER A 172 19.56 9.75 2.43
C SER A 172 19.57 10.78 3.57
N LEU A 173 20.75 11.13 4.07
CA LEU A 173 20.95 12.17 5.10
C LEU A 173 20.97 13.61 4.54
N TYR A 174 21.02 13.78 3.22
CA TYR A 174 21.00 15.09 2.58
C TYR A 174 19.60 15.40 2.00
N PRO A 175 18.89 16.43 2.51
CA PRO A 175 17.70 16.95 1.86
C PRO A 175 18.14 17.81 0.69
N GLY A 176 18.57 17.18 -0.39
CA GLY A 176 19.15 17.93 -1.49
C GLY A 176 19.77 17.05 -2.54
N ASP A 177 18.95 16.82 -3.56
CA ASP A 177 19.39 16.67 -4.94
C ASP A 177 19.70 15.27 -5.49
N GLN A 178 19.22 15.11 -6.72
CA GLN A 178 19.23 13.92 -7.52
C GLN A 178 20.65 13.57 -8.01
N ARG A 179 21.00 12.27 -8.06
CA ARG A 179 21.22 11.52 -9.33
C ARG A 179 21.95 10.17 -9.15
N ARG A 180 21.59 9.27 -10.08
CA ARG A 180 22.27 8.06 -10.57
C ARG A 180 22.51 6.92 -9.59
N TYR A 181 21.81 5.78 -9.73
CA TYR A 181 22.42 4.48 -9.42
C TYR A 181 22.01 3.34 -10.37
N GLN A 182 22.99 2.45 -10.54
CA GLN A 182 23.26 1.47 -11.59
C GLN A 182 22.54 0.12 -11.44
N LYS A 183 22.47 -0.59 -12.57
CA LYS A 183 21.91 -1.94 -12.83
C LYS A 183 22.28 -3.07 -11.84
N ASP A 184 23.32 -2.95 -11.02
CA ASP A 184 23.77 -4.01 -10.09
C ASP A 184 22.92 -4.17 -8.81
N MET A 185 21.99 -3.23 -8.59
CA MET A 185 21.06 -3.19 -7.45
C MET A 185 20.13 -4.42 -7.35
N LEU A 186 19.87 -5.10 -8.47
CA LEU A 186 18.73 -6.01 -8.63
C LEU A 186 19.04 -7.48 -8.29
N SER A 187 20.31 -7.89 -8.26
CA SER A 187 20.69 -9.30 -8.04
C SER A 187 20.72 -9.74 -6.56
N ARG A 188 20.65 -8.78 -5.63
CA ARG A 188 20.84 -9.04 -4.18
C ARG A 188 19.55 -9.02 -3.38
N ILE A 189 18.49 -8.35 -3.85
CA ILE A 189 17.21 -8.29 -3.13
C ILE A 189 16.34 -9.51 -3.44
N SER A 190 16.51 -10.17 -4.59
CA SER A 190 15.83 -11.44 -4.92
C SER A 190 16.22 -12.62 -4.03
N LYS A 191 17.26 -12.48 -3.19
CA LYS A 191 17.61 -13.50 -2.19
C LYS A 191 16.77 -13.39 -0.90
N PHE A 192 15.99 -12.31 -0.75
CA PHE A 192 15.21 -12.01 0.45
C PHE A 192 13.70 -11.87 0.17
N LEU A 193 13.26 -12.13 -1.06
CA LEU A 193 11.86 -12.25 -1.49
C LEU A 193 11.62 -13.68 -1.98
#